data_AF-A0A3N5ZUA5-F1
#
_entry.id   AF-A0A3N5ZUA5-F1
#
_cell.length_a   1.000
_cell.length_b   1.000
_cell.length_c   1.000
_cell.angle_alpha   90.00
_cell.angle_beta   90.00
_cell.angle_gamma   90.00
#
_symmetry.space_group_name_H-M   'P 1'
#
loop_
_entity.id
_entity.type
_entity.pdbx_description
1 polymer ?
#
loop_
_entity_poly.entity_id
_entity_poly.type
_entity_poly.pdbx_seq_one_letter_code
_entity_poly.pdbx_strand_id
1 'polypeptide(L)' 'ARGDRYGNLVYAKSARNFNPAMATAADIVIAEIEDMVDVGEIHPDAVHTPGAFVDHVVPIDTLTPEYGVLRRHVL' A
#
# COMPACT_ATOMS: atom_id res chain seq x y z
N ALA A 1 3.38 0.64 -1.23
CA ALA A 1 2.17 0.89 -2.07
C ALA A 1 1.99 2.40 -2.27
N ARG A 2 1.11 2.83 -3.19
CA ARG A 2 0.57 4.20 -3.18
C ARG A 2 -0.65 4.22 -2.25
N GLY A 3 -0.78 5.20 -1.36
CA GLY A 3 -1.91 5.23 -0.42
C GLY A 3 -2.06 6.54 0.34
N ASP A 4 -3.18 6.68 1.05
CA ASP A 4 -3.53 7.90 1.79
C ASP A 4 -3.55 7.71 3.32
N ARG A 5 -3.73 8.81 4.06
CA ARG A 5 -3.82 8.82 5.52
C ARG A 5 -5.02 8.05 6.10
N TYR A 6 -6.04 7.76 5.31
CA TYR A 6 -7.17 6.92 5.73
C TYR A 6 -6.93 5.44 5.47
N GLY A 7 -5.78 5.06 4.90
CA GLY A 7 -5.41 3.67 4.65
C GLY A 7 -5.95 3.13 3.33
N ASN A 8 -6.44 3.96 2.40
CA ASN A 8 -6.78 3.47 1.07
C ASN A 8 -5.51 3.12 0.30
N LEU A 9 -5.39 1.89 -0.21
CA LEU A 9 -4.15 1.40 -0.84
C LEU A 9 -4.35 1.02 -2.30
N VAL A 10 -3.33 1.37 -3.10
CA VAL A 10 -3.16 0.98 -4.51
C VAL A 10 -1.78 0.33 -4.68
N TYR A 11 -1.79 -0.99 -4.86
CA TYR A 11 -0.59 -1.78 -5.20
C TYR A 11 -0.25 -1.72 -6.70
N ALA A 12 1.05 -1.79 -7.02
CA ALA A 12 1.53 -1.84 -8.39
C ALA A 12 1.74 -3.29 -8.88
N LYS A 13 1.16 -3.62 -10.04
CA LYS A 13 1.39 -4.89 -10.76
C LYS A 13 1.24 -6.12 -9.82
N SER A 14 2.20 -7.06 -9.87
CA SER A 14 2.20 -8.28 -9.07
C SER A 14 2.48 -8.07 -7.58
N ALA A 15 2.92 -6.87 -7.17
CA ALA A 15 3.08 -6.55 -5.75
C ALA A 15 1.73 -6.51 -5.01
N ARG A 16 0.60 -6.55 -5.72
CA ARG A 16 -0.72 -6.74 -5.13
C ARG A 16 -0.85 -8.08 -4.41
N ASN A 17 -0.38 -9.16 -5.04
CA ASN A 17 -0.44 -10.56 -4.58
C ASN A 17 -1.46 -10.84 -3.44
N PHE A 18 -0.99 -11.17 -2.23
CA PHE A 18 -1.81 -11.52 -1.07
C PHE A 18 -2.16 -10.32 -0.19
N ASN A 19 -1.65 -9.12 -0.48
CA ASN A 19 -1.79 -7.97 0.41
C ASN A 19 -3.27 -7.65 0.76
N PRO A 20 -4.22 -7.56 -0.20
CA PRO A 20 -5.62 -7.35 0.14
C PRO A 20 -6.22 -8.48 0.98
N ALA A 21 -5.91 -9.74 0.64
CA ALA A 21 -6.43 -10.89 1.37
C ALA A 21 -5.94 -10.93 2.81
N MET A 22 -4.64 -10.63 3.03
CA MET A 22 -4.04 -10.53 4.36
C MET A 22 -4.65 -9.39 5.19
N ALA A 23 -4.88 -8.22 4.58
CA ALA A 23 -5.51 -7.09 5.24
C ALA A 23 -6.93 -7.43 5.74
N THR A 24 -7.71 -8.16 4.94
CA THR A 24 -9.08 -8.54 5.34
C THR A 24 -9.15 -9.66 6.38
N ALA A 25 -8.03 -10.31 6.71
CA ALA A 25 -7.98 -11.52 7.53
C ALA A 25 -7.21 -11.34 8.85
N ALA A 26 -6.79 -10.13 9.19
CA ALA A 26 -6.02 -9.82 10.39
C ALA A 26 -6.84 -8.96 11.37
N ASP A 27 -6.56 -9.11 12.67
CA ASP A 27 -7.14 -8.25 13.71
C ASP A 27 -6.54 -6.85 13.73
N ILE A 28 -5.27 -6.73 13.30
CA ILE A 28 -4.53 -5.47 13.21
C ILE A 28 -3.73 -5.47 11.91
N VAL A 29 -3.91 -4.42 11.11
CA VAL A 29 -3.26 -4.22 9.81
C VAL A 29 -2.39 -2.98 9.84
N ILE A 30 -1.10 -3.18 9.61
CA ILE A 30 -0.10 -2.11 9.47
C ILE A 30 0.34 -2.07 8.00
N ALA A 31 0.06 -0.97 7.33
CA ALA A 31 0.37 -0.77 5.92
C ALA A 31 1.56 0.17 5.75
N GLU A 32 2.62 -0.33 5.11
CA GLU A 32 3.75 0.49 4.69
C GLU A 32 3.50 1.16 3.32
N ILE A 33 3.69 2.48 3.25
CA ILE A 33 3.38 3.29 2.06
C ILE A 33 4.64 3.98 1.53
N GLU A 34 4.97 3.71 0.27
CA GLU A 34 6.11 4.32 -0.43
C GLU A 34 5.73 5.67 -1.06
N ASP A 35 4.52 5.74 -1.60
CA ASP A 35 3.98 6.95 -2.25
C ASP A 35 2.74 7.40 -1.47
N MET A 36 2.99 8.24 -0.46
CA MET A 36 1.97 8.77 0.43
C MET A 36 1.34 10.01 -0.21
N VAL A 37 0.02 9.96 -0.44
CA VAL A 37 -0.73 11.03 -1.09
C VAL A 37 -1.80 11.62 -0.18
N ASP A 38 -2.29 12.80 -0.56
CA ASP A 38 -3.38 13.45 0.15
C ASP A 38 -4.72 12.76 -0.12
N VAL A 39 -5.64 12.92 0.84
CA VAL A 39 -6.97 12.33 0.75
C VAL A 39 -7.72 12.90 -0.46
N GLY A 40 -8.27 12.02 -1.28
CA GLY A 40 -8.99 12.37 -2.51
C GLY A 40 -8.12 12.33 -3.76
N GLU A 41 -6.80 12.17 -3.65
CA GLU A 41 -5.92 11.99 -4.82
C GLU A 41 -5.98 10.56 -5.41
N ILE A 42 -6.50 9.60 -4.63
CA ILE A 42 -6.80 8.26 -5.10
C ILE A 42 -8.26 8.25 -5.57
N HIS A 43 -8.47 7.99 -6.85
CA HIS A 43 -9.82 7.80 -7.38
C HIS A 43 -10.51 6.64 -6.64
N PRO A 44 -11.76 6.77 -6.18
CA PRO A 44 -12.44 5.72 -5.40
C PRO A 44 -12.43 4.35 -6.09
N ASP A 45 -12.70 4.30 -7.40
CA ASP A 45 -12.67 3.04 -8.17
C ASP A 45 -11.26 2.44 -8.40
N ALA A 46 -10.20 3.17 -8.05
CA ALA A 46 -8.83 2.68 -8.15
C ALA A 46 -8.34 2.03 -6.84
N VAL A 47 -9.10 2.12 -5.74
CA VAL A 47 -8.73 1.56 -4.44
C VAL A 47 -8.76 0.03 -4.49
N HIS A 48 -7.64 -0.62 -4.16
CA HIS A 48 -7.55 -2.08 -4.11
C HIS A 48 -7.88 -2.62 -2.71
N THR A 49 -7.36 -1.98 -1.67
CA THR A 49 -7.70 -2.26 -0.27
C THR A 49 -8.31 -1.00 0.32
N PRO A 50 -9.62 -1.04 0.64
CA PRO A 50 -10.28 0.05 1.35
C PRO A 50 -9.63 0.31 2.71
N GLY A 51 -9.54 1.58 3.10
CA GLY A 51 -8.99 1.98 4.40
C GLY A 51 -9.71 1.38 5.61
N ALA A 52 -10.94 0.89 5.44
CA ALA A 52 -11.67 0.16 6.47
C ALA A 52 -10.98 -1.13 6.95
N PHE A 53 -10.03 -1.66 6.18
CA PHE A 53 -9.22 -2.83 6.53
C PHE A 53 -7.79 -2.46 6.96
N VAL A 54 -7.50 -1.18 7.25
CA VAL A 54 -6.16 -0.72 7.61
C VAL A 54 -6.22 0.10 8.90
N ASP A 55 -5.53 -0.37 9.95
CA ASP A 55 -5.52 0.28 11.26
C ASP A 55 -4.41 1.34 11.37
N HIS A 56 -3.25 1.03 10.78
CA HIS A 56 -2.07 1.89 10.87
C HIS A 56 -1.43 2.07 9.50
N VAL A 57 -1.12 3.32 9.18
CA VAL A 57 -0.38 3.71 7.99
C VAL A 57 0.99 4.21 8.41
N VAL A 58 2.03 3.61 7.83
CA VAL A 58 3.43 3.99 8.07
C VAL A 58 4.04 4.44 6.75
N PRO A 59 4.32 5.75 6.56
CA PRO A 59 5.06 6.20 5.40
C PRO A 59 6.51 5.72 5.48
N ILE A 60 7.05 5.25 4.35
CA ILE A 60 8.47 4.88 4.21
C ILE A 60 9.19 6.02 3.49
N ASP A 61 10.01 6.77 4.21
CA ASP A 61 10.79 7.88 3.62
C ASP A 61 12.04 7.40 2.87
N THR A 62 12.49 6.17 3.13
CA THR A 62 13.71 5.61 2.50
C THR A 62 13.53 4.13 2.21
N LEU A 63 13.58 3.77 0.93
CA LEU A 63 13.64 2.38 0.51
C LEU A 63 15.03 1.81 0.82
N THR A 64 15.07 0.83 1.71
CA THR A 64 16.32 0.11 1.99
C THR A 64 16.68 -0.79 0.80
N PRO A 65 17.96 -1.20 0.66
CA PRO A 65 18.44 -2.02 -0.47
C PRO A 65 17.63 -3.30 -0.71
N GLU A 66 17.02 -3.86 0.35
CA GLU A 66 16.16 -5.03 0.31
C GLU A 66 14.89 -4.79 -0.54
N TYR A 67 14.32 -3.59 -0.48
CA TYR A 67 13.20 -3.17 -1.34
C TYR A 67 13.67 -2.76 -2.75
N GLY A 68 14.95 -2.42 -2.91
CA GLY A 68 15.57 -2.03 -4.19
C GLY A 68 15.55 -3.11 -5.27
N VAL A 69 15.32 -4.38 -4.91
CA VAL A 69 15.20 -5.50 -5.86
C VAL A 69 14.01 -5.30 -6.81
N LEU A 70 12.93 -4.64 -6.35
CA LEU A 70 11.73 -4.37 -7.15
C LEU A 70 11.99 -3.42 -8.32
N ARG A 71 12.90 -2.44 -8.17
CA ARG A 71 13.26 -1.53 -9.28
C ARG A 71 14.06 -2.22 -10.38
N ARG A 72 14.74 -3.35 -10.08
CA ARG A 72 15.65 -4.02 -11.02
C ARG A 72 14.99 -5.07 -11.92
N HIS A 73 13.82 -5.59 -11.54
CA HIS A 73 13.18 -6.73 -12.22
C HIS A 73 11.84 -6.39 -12.91
N VAL A 74 11.47 -5.11 -12.97
CA VAL A 74 10.16 -4.67 -13.49
C VAL A 74 10.30 -3.56 -14.55
N LEU A 75 11.34 -3.65 -15.39
CA LEU A 75 11.38 -3.01 -16.70
C LEU A 75 10.96 -4.03 -17.76
#